data_AF-A0A7S4FA12-F1
#
_entry.id   AF-A0A7S4FA12-F1
#
_cell.length_a   1.000
_cell.length_b   1.000
_cell.length_c   1.000
_cell.angle_alpha   90.00
_cell.angle_beta   90.00
_cell.angle_gamma   90.00
#
_symmetry.space_group_name_H-M   'P 1'
#
loop_
_entity.id
_entity.type
_entity.pdbx_description
1 polymer ?
#
loop_
_entity_poly.entity_id
_entity_poly.type
_entity_poly.pdbx_seq_one_letter_code
_entity_poly.pdbx_strand_id
1 'polypeptide(L)'
;RPAMGGKSSAWRGAAAILTLALSLPPLLLAASVPSSPSDALRAWRHQRLASCASSLDVSRFHLQVLFVDDDGIRARVCESLLERIATWADAGWWIYPHSASLGEGSGVATLPSLVRLAERFGLTRSRLTDCTAKLTREDLDSYDLVLAVDSSSLDQARQLLTPEEADAYSSVLLPACDFLSNFRTTERMDALDDELRSLVANRFQEASNLLELPAETNPTEFPEEWELNLAGSALVCASLVSFSKETIDEGFVLSFQHLLGVHFYVPEEHCGITWEEAEEQLRRHIVTGALDPCERRRLFEEHMADLCEGGGRSE
;
A
#
# COMPACT_ATOMS: atom_id res chain seq x y z
N ARG A 1 -23.00 11.20 9.36
CA ARG A 1 -22.44 9.89 9.77
C ARG A 1 -23.38 8.80 9.27
N PRO A 2 -23.11 8.17 8.12
CA PRO A 2 -23.80 6.94 7.76
C PRO A 2 -23.20 5.79 8.58
N ALA A 3 -24.06 4.89 9.05
CA ALA A 3 -23.66 3.72 9.82
C ALA A 3 -22.91 2.74 8.91
N MET A 4 -21.66 2.42 9.25
CA MET A 4 -20.93 1.31 8.64
C MET A 4 -21.57 0.01 9.12
N GLY A 5 -22.07 -0.79 8.17
CA GLY A 5 -22.66 -2.10 8.44
C GLY A 5 -21.59 -3.06 8.94
N GLY A 6 -21.85 -3.71 10.07
CA GLY A 6 -20.97 -4.73 10.63
C GLY A 6 -20.76 -5.89 9.65
N LYS A 7 -19.49 -6.17 9.34
CA LYS A 7 -19.08 -7.37 8.60
C LYS A 7 -19.37 -8.58 9.48
N SER A 8 -20.47 -9.28 9.16
CA SER A 8 -20.78 -10.60 9.70
C SER A 8 -19.66 -11.59 9.37
N SER A 9 -19.36 -12.46 10.32
CA SER A 9 -18.31 -13.49 10.36
C SER A 9 -18.44 -14.57 9.27
N ALA A 10 -18.37 -14.18 8.00
CA ALA A 10 -18.36 -15.06 6.83
C ALA A 10 -16.94 -15.32 6.27
N TRP A 11 -15.91 -15.11 7.09
CA TRP A 11 -14.53 -15.49 6.81
C TRP A 11 -14.35 -17.00 6.97
N ARG A 12 -14.85 -17.78 6.00
CA ARG A 12 -14.46 -19.19 5.77
C ARG A 12 -14.87 -19.76 4.41
N GLY A 13 -15.49 -18.98 3.52
CA GLY A 13 -16.09 -19.51 2.29
C GLY A 13 -15.55 -19.00 0.94
N ALA A 14 -14.78 -17.90 0.89
CA ALA A 14 -14.40 -17.27 -0.38
C ALA A 14 -12.89 -17.26 -0.68
N ALA A 15 -12.03 -17.72 0.24
CA ALA A 15 -10.58 -17.74 0.07
C ALA A 15 -10.04 -19.02 -0.64
N ALA A 16 -10.89 -19.79 -1.33
CA ALA A 16 -10.54 -21.12 -1.82
C ALA A 16 -10.38 -21.25 -3.35
N ILE A 17 -10.41 -20.16 -4.14
CA ILE A 17 -10.40 -20.26 -5.62
C ILE A 17 -9.25 -19.49 -6.32
N LEU A 18 -8.39 -18.76 -5.61
CA LEU A 18 -7.23 -18.06 -6.21
C LEU A 18 -5.88 -18.47 -5.61
N THR A 19 -5.69 -19.77 -5.39
CA THR A 19 -4.38 -20.37 -5.06
C THR A 19 -3.95 -21.34 -6.15
N LEU A 20 -3.95 -20.89 -7.41
CA LEU A 20 -3.33 -21.61 -8.52
C LEU A 20 -2.43 -20.68 -9.33
N ALA A 21 -1.13 -20.98 -9.22
CA ALA A 21 -0.08 -20.74 -10.20
C ALA A 21 0.43 -19.30 -10.43
N LEU A 22 1.33 -18.88 -9.55
CA LEU A 22 2.71 -18.55 -9.96
C LEU A 22 3.69 -19.20 -8.98
N SER A 23 3.79 -20.53 -9.01
CA SER A 23 5.03 -21.18 -8.57
C SER A 23 6.08 -20.95 -9.66
N LEU A 24 6.58 -19.72 -9.76
CA LEU A 24 7.92 -19.55 -10.27
C LEU A 24 8.81 -20.47 -9.41
N PRO A 25 9.63 -21.37 -9.99
CA PRO A 25 10.62 -22.05 -9.19
C PRO A 25 11.37 -20.95 -8.43
N PRO A 26 11.66 -21.12 -7.12
CA PRO A 26 12.62 -20.25 -6.48
C PRO A 26 13.90 -20.50 -7.26
N LEU A 27 14.17 -19.65 -8.26
CA LEU A 27 15.52 -19.37 -8.64
C LEU A 27 16.11 -18.88 -7.32
N LEU A 28 16.80 -19.80 -6.66
CA LEU A 28 17.80 -19.52 -5.65
C LEU A 28 18.81 -18.62 -6.36
N LEU A 29 18.43 -17.34 -6.54
CA LEU A 29 19.36 -16.24 -6.49
C LEU A 29 20.14 -16.55 -5.23
N ALA A 30 21.35 -17.08 -5.41
CA ALA A 30 22.24 -17.37 -4.32
C ALA A 30 22.24 -16.12 -3.46
N ALA A 31 21.56 -16.19 -2.30
CA ALA A 31 21.24 -15.02 -1.52
C ALA A 31 22.60 -14.44 -1.17
N SER A 32 22.96 -13.34 -1.85
CA SER A 32 24.25 -12.71 -1.66
C SER A 32 24.29 -12.36 -0.18
N VAL A 33 25.22 -12.97 0.56
CA VAL A 33 25.39 -12.68 1.98
C VAL A 33 25.50 -11.16 2.10
N PRO A 34 24.60 -10.50 2.86
CA PRO A 34 24.58 -9.05 2.92
C PRO A 34 25.96 -8.55 3.37
N SER A 35 26.54 -7.64 2.60
CA SER A 35 27.88 -7.08 2.85
C SER A 35 27.94 -6.22 4.11
N SER A 36 26.79 -5.78 4.63
CA SER A 36 26.69 -4.96 5.83
C SER A 36 25.37 -5.22 6.57
N PRO A 37 25.28 -4.87 7.88
CA PRO A 37 24.02 -4.91 8.63
C PRO A 37 22.91 -4.05 7.98
N SER A 38 23.28 -2.95 7.34
CA SER A 38 22.33 -2.09 6.62
C SER A 38 21.75 -2.79 5.39
N ASP A 39 22.58 -3.55 4.66
CA ASP A 39 22.11 -4.35 3.52
C ASP A 39 21.22 -5.51 3.98
N ALA A 40 21.54 -6.13 5.12
CA ALA A 40 20.72 -7.18 5.72
C ALA A 40 19.34 -6.66 6.12
N LEU A 41 19.27 -5.53 6.83
CA LEU A 41 18.02 -4.90 7.22
C LEU A 41 17.20 -4.51 5.99
N ARG A 42 17.85 -3.93 4.97
CA ARG A 42 17.22 -3.57 3.71
C ARG A 42 16.59 -4.77 2.99
N ALA A 43 17.34 -5.87 2.88
CA ALA A 43 16.85 -7.11 2.27
C ALA A 43 15.65 -7.68 3.04
N TRP A 44 15.73 -7.65 4.37
CA TRP A 44 14.63 -8.09 5.24
C TRP A 44 13.36 -7.23 5.05
N ARG A 45 13.50 -5.90 4.99
CA ARG A 45 12.37 -4.99 4.70
C ARG A 45 11.73 -5.26 3.35
N HIS A 46 12.55 -5.46 2.31
CA HIS A 46 12.05 -5.79 0.98
C HIS A 46 11.28 -7.12 0.97
N GLN A 47 11.77 -8.13 1.68
CA GLN A 47 11.06 -9.41 1.81
C GLN A 47 9.70 -9.23 2.50
N ARG A 48 9.62 -8.39 3.54
CA ARG A 48 8.35 -8.08 4.20
C ARG A 48 7.36 -7.37 3.28
N LEU A 49 7.82 -6.38 2.51
CA LEU A 49 6.96 -5.69 1.54
C LEU A 49 6.48 -6.64 0.44
N ALA A 50 7.32 -7.56 -0.04
CA ALA A 50 6.90 -8.60 -0.97
C ALA A 50 5.83 -9.52 -0.36
N SER A 51 6.00 -9.94 0.91
CA SER A 51 4.99 -10.72 1.62
C SER A 51 3.68 -9.94 1.83
N CYS A 52 3.78 -8.63 2.10
CA CYS A 52 2.64 -7.73 2.20
C CYS A 52 1.88 -7.71 0.88
N ALA A 53 2.55 -7.43 -0.24
CA ALA A 53 1.95 -7.37 -1.57
C ALA A 53 1.17 -8.64 -1.90
N SER A 54 1.76 -9.82 -1.65
CA SER A 54 1.09 -11.11 -1.87
C SER A 54 -0.12 -11.37 -0.97
N SER A 55 -0.24 -10.66 0.16
CA SER A 55 -1.35 -10.81 1.11
C SER A 55 -2.46 -9.76 0.96
N LEU A 56 -2.22 -8.70 0.18
CA LEU A 56 -3.18 -7.62 0.00
C LEU A 56 -4.34 -8.06 -0.89
N ASP A 57 -5.57 -7.80 -0.44
CA ASP A 57 -6.77 -8.00 -1.24
C ASP A 57 -6.96 -6.83 -2.22
N VAL A 58 -6.33 -6.95 -3.39
CA VAL A 58 -6.43 -5.96 -4.47
C VAL A 58 -7.72 -6.09 -5.30
N SER A 59 -8.60 -7.05 -5.01
CA SER A 59 -9.84 -7.27 -5.78
C SER A 59 -10.80 -6.08 -5.73
N ARG A 60 -10.66 -5.23 -4.70
CA ARG A 60 -11.45 -4.02 -4.52
C ARG A 60 -10.90 -2.80 -5.29
N PHE A 61 -9.71 -2.94 -5.88
CA PHE A 61 -8.98 -1.87 -6.59
C PHE A 61 -8.84 -0.57 -5.77
N HIS A 62 -8.81 -0.70 -4.45
CA HIS A 62 -8.50 0.37 -3.52
C HIS A 62 -7.83 -0.21 -2.27
N LEU A 63 -7.11 0.64 -1.56
CA LEU A 63 -6.36 0.32 -0.36
C LEU A 63 -6.75 1.29 0.76
N GLN A 64 -7.20 0.74 1.88
CA GLN A 64 -7.45 1.47 3.12
C GLN A 64 -6.20 1.36 4.00
N VAL A 65 -5.56 2.50 4.28
CA VAL A 65 -4.30 2.57 5.04
C VAL A 65 -4.55 3.28 6.37
N LEU A 66 -4.21 2.63 7.47
CA LEU A 66 -4.27 3.22 8.81
C LEU A 66 -2.87 3.50 9.34
N PHE A 67 -2.53 4.76 9.57
CA PHE A 67 -1.34 5.14 10.34
C PHE A 67 -1.63 5.10 11.83
N VAL A 68 -0.71 4.56 12.62
CA VAL A 68 -0.82 4.49 14.08
C VAL A 68 0.44 5.00 14.76
N ASP A 69 0.25 5.82 15.80
CA ASP A 69 1.30 6.29 16.70
C ASP A 69 0.76 6.37 18.14
N ASP A 70 1.60 6.82 19.07
CA ASP A 70 1.27 6.98 20.47
C ASP A 70 0.45 8.25 20.75
N ASP A 71 0.82 9.40 20.17
CA ASP A 71 0.23 10.70 20.48
C ASP A 71 -0.79 11.25 19.47
N GLY A 72 -0.94 10.58 18.32
CA GLY A 72 -1.84 10.97 17.24
C GLY A 72 -1.30 12.03 16.28
N ILE A 73 -0.15 12.65 16.57
CA ILE A 73 0.33 13.80 15.78
C ILE A 73 1.01 13.29 14.51
N ARG A 74 1.94 12.34 14.62
CA ARG A 74 2.71 11.83 13.49
C ARG A 74 1.83 11.01 12.56
N ALA A 75 0.90 10.23 13.09
CA ALA A 75 -0.07 9.47 12.30
C ALA A 75 -0.96 10.38 11.44
N ARG A 76 -1.46 11.50 12.00
CA ARG A 76 -2.26 12.50 11.25
C ARG A 76 -1.44 13.23 10.19
N VAL A 77 -0.16 13.48 10.46
CA VAL A 77 0.77 14.04 9.47
C VAL A 77 0.94 13.07 8.31
N CYS A 78 1.22 11.79 8.58
CA CYS A 78 1.32 10.76 7.55
C CYS A 78 0.02 10.60 6.76
N GLU A 79 -1.14 10.58 7.44
CA GLU A 79 -2.46 10.53 6.80
C GLU A 79 -2.65 11.70 5.81
N SER A 80 -2.35 12.92 6.25
CA SER A 80 -2.53 14.14 5.44
C SER A 80 -1.53 14.22 4.28
N LEU A 81 -0.29 13.77 4.50
CA LEU A 81 0.72 13.66 3.45
C LEU A 81 0.35 12.60 2.42
N LEU A 82 -0.10 11.43 2.86
CA LEU A 82 -0.51 10.35 1.95
C LEU A 82 -1.70 10.78 1.08
N GLU A 83 -2.69 11.47 1.65
CA GLU A 83 -3.83 12.02 0.88
C GLU A 83 -3.36 12.98 -0.22
N ARG A 84 -2.48 13.93 0.12
CA ARG A 84 -1.97 14.92 -0.83
C ARG A 84 -1.14 14.25 -1.93
N ILE A 85 -0.19 13.39 -1.55
CA ILE A 85 0.70 12.69 -2.49
C ILE A 85 -0.10 11.75 -3.39
N ALA A 86 -1.06 11.01 -2.84
CA ALA A 86 -1.93 10.16 -3.65
C ALA A 86 -2.76 10.98 -4.64
N THR A 87 -3.29 12.13 -4.23
CA THR A 87 -4.04 13.02 -5.12
C THR A 87 -3.14 13.55 -6.26
N TRP A 88 -1.93 13.99 -5.95
CA TRP A 88 -0.96 14.45 -6.94
C TRP A 88 -0.56 13.34 -7.93
N ALA A 89 -0.37 12.12 -7.45
CA ALA A 89 0.02 10.96 -8.25
C ALA A 89 -1.16 10.25 -8.96
N ASP A 90 -2.33 10.90 -9.03
CA ASP A 90 -3.59 10.38 -9.60
C ASP A 90 -4.06 9.06 -8.97
N ALA A 91 -3.72 8.83 -7.71
CA ALA A 91 -4.08 7.66 -6.91
C ALA A 91 -5.09 7.97 -5.78
N GLY A 92 -5.57 9.22 -5.68
CA GLY A 92 -6.46 9.68 -4.61
C GLY A 92 -7.84 8.98 -4.60
N TRP A 93 -8.22 8.32 -5.69
CA TRP A 93 -9.47 7.54 -5.78
C TRP A 93 -9.31 6.10 -5.28
N TRP A 94 -8.08 5.63 -5.08
CA TRP A 94 -7.79 4.25 -4.73
C TRP A 94 -7.06 4.12 -3.40
N ILE A 95 -6.39 5.16 -2.91
CA ILE A 95 -5.68 5.13 -1.62
C ILE A 95 -6.43 5.98 -0.60
N TYR A 96 -6.91 5.33 0.46
CA TYR A 96 -7.72 5.95 1.51
C TYR A 96 -6.96 5.96 2.84
N PRO A 97 -6.25 7.06 3.16
CA PRO A 97 -5.52 7.21 4.41
C PRO A 97 -6.43 7.56 5.58
N HIS A 98 -6.12 6.98 6.73
CA HIS A 98 -6.69 7.26 8.03
C HIS A 98 -5.60 7.24 9.11
N SER A 99 -5.88 7.83 10.28
CA SER A 99 -5.00 7.75 11.44
C SER A 99 -5.74 7.37 12.72
N ALA A 100 -5.02 6.73 13.64
CA ALA A 100 -5.45 6.45 14.99
C ALA A 100 -4.28 6.56 15.97
N SER A 101 -4.58 6.77 17.25
CA SER A 101 -3.60 6.82 18.34
C SER A 101 -3.79 5.66 19.30
N LEU A 102 -2.67 5.12 19.80
CA LEU A 102 -2.61 4.09 20.82
C LEU A 102 -2.83 4.66 22.23
N GLY A 103 -2.46 5.93 22.43
CA GLY A 103 -2.58 6.63 23.70
C GLY A 103 -4.03 6.97 24.08
N GLU A 104 -4.22 7.35 25.35
CA GLU A 104 -5.39 8.13 25.72
C GLU A 104 -5.22 9.49 25.08
N GLY A 105 -5.71 9.62 23.83
CA GLY A 105 -5.51 10.79 23.00
C GLY A 105 -5.60 12.04 23.84
N SER A 106 -4.43 12.61 24.18
CA SER A 106 -4.41 13.91 24.84
C SER A 106 -5.16 14.77 23.84
N GLY A 107 -6.25 15.41 24.26
CA GLY A 107 -6.98 16.30 23.36
C GLY A 107 -5.99 17.37 22.97
N VAL A 108 -5.24 17.15 21.87
CA VAL A 108 -4.17 18.03 21.45
C VAL A 108 -4.91 19.25 20.99
N ALA A 109 -5.04 20.20 21.91
CA ALA A 109 -5.50 21.54 21.64
C ALA A 109 -4.74 21.98 20.40
N THR A 110 -5.49 22.34 19.36
CA THR A 110 -5.02 22.58 17.99
C THR A 110 -3.68 23.31 18.01
N LEU A 111 -2.57 22.57 17.83
CA LEU A 111 -1.24 23.17 17.90
C LEU A 111 -1.14 24.19 16.75
N PRO A 112 -0.89 25.48 17.03
CA PRO A 112 -0.80 26.49 15.98
C PRO A 112 0.26 26.18 14.92
N SER A 113 1.28 25.40 15.31
CA SER A 113 2.31 24.89 14.41
C SER A 113 1.78 23.91 13.38
N LEU A 114 0.84 23.01 13.74
CA LEU A 114 0.22 22.08 12.79
C LEU A 114 -0.69 22.81 11.79
N VAL A 115 -1.36 23.88 12.21
CA VAL A 115 -2.14 24.73 11.30
C VAL A 115 -1.23 25.42 10.29
N ARG A 116 -0.11 26.01 10.75
CA ARG A 116 0.89 26.62 9.85
C ARG A 116 1.50 25.60 8.90
N LEU A 117 1.68 24.36 9.35
CA LEU A 117 2.17 23.27 8.52
C LEU A 117 1.17 22.90 7.42
N ALA A 118 -0.11 22.76 7.78
CA ALA A 118 -1.18 22.55 6.80
C ALA A 118 -1.22 23.65 5.75
N GLU A 119 -1.08 24.91 6.17
CA GLU A 119 -1.04 26.05 5.23
C GLU A 119 0.20 26.01 4.34
N ARG A 120 1.39 25.75 4.93
CA ARG A 120 2.68 25.73 4.22
C ARG A 120 2.73 24.66 3.12
N PHE A 121 2.21 23.47 3.41
CA PHE A 121 2.27 22.33 2.49
C PHE A 121 0.90 21.98 1.90
N GLY A 122 -0.09 22.89 2.00
CA GLY A 122 -1.46 22.69 1.57
C GLY A 122 -2.05 21.33 1.97
N LEU A 123 -1.85 20.93 3.23
CA LEU A 123 -2.44 19.72 3.80
C LEU A 123 -3.86 20.00 4.30
N THR A 124 -4.69 18.96 4.33
CA THR A 124 -6.07 19.05 4.81
C THR A 124 -6.10 19.40 6.30
N ARG A 125 -6.46 20.66 6.61
CA ARG A 125 -6.46 21.18 7.98
C ARG A 125 -7.29 20.33 8.94
N SER A 126 -8.49 19.89 8.54
CA SER A 126 -9.36 19.09 9.42
C SER A 126 -8.68 17.80 9.85
N ARG A 127 -7.99 17.08 8.94
CA ARG A 127 -7.27 15.85 9.28
C ARG A 127 -6.17 16.07 10.31
N LEU A 128 -5.46 17.20 10.27
CA LEU A 128 -4.43 17.52 11.27
C LEU A 128 -4.99 18.02 12.61
N THR A 129 -6.17 18.64 12.61
CA THR A 129 -6.70 19.34 13.80
C THR A 129 -7.83 18.62 14.51
N ASP A 130 -8.47 17.65 13.85
CA ASP A 130 -9.57 16.87 14.43
C ASP A 130 -9.08 15.95 15.56
N CYS A 131 -10.01 15.53 16.42
CA CYS A 131 -9.70 14.61 17.51
C CYS A 131 -9.21 13.27 16.95
N THR A 132 -8.06 12.81 17.43
CA THR A 132 -7.52 11.52 17.03
C THR A 132 -8.42 10.40 17.52
N ALA A 133 -8.78 9.49 16.61
CA ALA A 133 -9.47 8.26 16.97
C ALA A 133 -8.54 7.36 17.79
N LYS A 134 -9.09 6.66 18.78
CA LYS A 134 -8.31 5.66 19.53
C LYS A 134 -8.27 4.36 18.73
N LEU A 135 -7.08 3.78 18.60
CA LEU A 135 -6.90 2.48 17.96
C LEU A 135 -7.58 1.40 18.80
N THR A 136 -8.36 0.56 18.13
CA THR A 136 -8.99 -0.64 18.68
C THR A 136 -8.55 -1.88 17.92
N ARG A 137 -8.80 -3.06 18.50
CA ARG A 137 -8.54 -4.33 17.82
C ARG A 137 -9.36 -4.48 16.53
N GLU A 138 -10.59 -3.96 16.51
CA GLU A 138 -11.50 -4.03 15.35
C GLU A 138 -10.98 -3.21 14.16
N ASP A 139 -10.23 -2.14 14.43
CA ASP A 139 -9.59 -1.36 13.37
C ASP A 139 -8.60 -2.22 12.60
N LEU A 140 -7.85 -3.13 13.25
CA LEU A 140 -6.88 -3.99 12.57
C LEU A 140 -7.53 -4.91 11.51
N ASP A 141 -8.83 -5.19 11.61
CA ASP A 141 -9.60 -5.97 10.63
C ASP A 141 -10.26 -5.12 9.52
N SER A 142 -10.29 -3.81 9.74
CA SER A 142 -11.04 -2.87 8.93
C SER A 142 -10.20 -2.23 7.83
N TYR A 143 -8.87 -2.32 7.93
CA TYR A 143 -7.91 -1.73 7.00
C TYR A 143 -7.11 -2.80 6.27
N ASP A 144 -6.73 -2.49 5.03
CA ASP A 144 -5.88 -3.36 4.21
C ASP A 144 -4.42 -3.31 4.66
N LEU A 145 -4.00 -2.18 5.22
CA LEU A 145 -2.65 -1.93 5.70
C LEU A 145 -2.67 -1.10 6.98
N VAL A 146 -1.92 -1.53 8.00
CA VAL A 146 -1.74 -0.78 9.25
C VAL A 146 -0.26 -0.46 9.43
N LEU A 147 0.05 0.84 9.49
CA LEU A 147 1.40 1.37 9.51
C LEU A 147 1.71 2.05 10.83
N ALA A 148 2.52 1.41 11.66
CA ALA A 148 3.05 2.01 12.86
C ALA A 148 4.17 3.00 12.51
N VAL A 149 4.06 4.24 12.99
CA VAL A 149 5.03 5.31 12.69
C VAL A 149 6.44 4.97 13.22
N ASP A 150 6.53 4.26 14.34
CA ASP A 150 7.78 3.77 14.93
C ASP A 150 7.65 2.36 15.54
N SER A 151 8.76 1.81 16.04
CA SER A 151 8.78 0.47 16.64
C SER A 151 7.99 0.37 17.95
N SER A 152 7.99 1.43 18.77
CA SER A 152 7.21 1.45 20.01
C SER A 152 5.72 1.32 19.73
N SER A 153 5.23 2.06 18.73
CA SER A 153 3.84 2.02 18.28
C SER A 153 3.50 0.67 17.66
N LEU A 154 4.45 0.07 16.92
CA LEU A 154 4.28 -1.27 16.36
C LEU A 154 4.10 -2.32 17.47
N ASP A 155 4.95 -2.29 18.49
CA ASP A 155 4.89 -3.22 19.61
C ASP A 155 3.62 -3.02 20.44
N GLN A 156 3.19 -1.78 20.65
CA GLN A 156 1.92 -1.47 21.31
C GLN A 156 0.71 -1.95 20.50
N ALA A 157 0.69 -1.73 19.18
CA ALA A 157 -0.38 -2.25 18.32
C ALA A 157 -0.43 -3.78 18.35
N ARG A 158 0.73 -4.46 18.39
CA ARG A 158 0.81 -5.92 18.53
C ARG A 158 0.28 -6.43 19.86
N GLN A 159 0.34 -5.65 20.93
CA GLN A 159 -0.24 -6.03 22.23
C GLN A 159 -1.78 -6.11 22.19
N LEU A 160 -2.43 -5.57 21.15
CA LEU A 160 -3.86 -5.75 20.92
C LEU A 160 -4.20 -7.15 20.37
N LEU A 161 -3.20 -7.89 19.90
CA LEU A 161 -3.33 -9.20 19.26
C LEU A 161 -2.92 -10.32 20.23
N THR A 162 -3.54 -11.48 20.05
CA THR A 162 -3.00 -12.73 20.59
C THR A 162 -1.72 -13.13 19.84
N PRO A 163 -0.84 -13.99 20.40
CA PRO A 163 0.38 -14.41 19.70
C PRO A 163 0.12 -15.07 18.33
N GLU A 164 -0.95 -15.87 18.22
CA GLU A 164 -1.34 -16.52 16.97
C GLU A 164 -1.81 -15.52 15.92
N GLU A 165 -2.54 -14.48 16.35
CA GLU A 165 -2.93 -13.38 15.48
C GLU A 165 -1.71 -12.55 15.06
N ALA A 166 -0.79 -12.22 15.97
CA ALA A 166 0.37 -11.38 15.66
C ALA A 166 1.19 -11.91 14.47
N ASP A 167 1.32 -13.23 14.34
CA ASP A 167 1.95 -13.87 13.19
C ASP A 167 1.12 -13.70 11.90
N ALA A 168 -0.21 -13.84 11.99
CA ALA A 168 -1.13 -13.64 10.86
C ALA A 168 -1.17 -12.17 10.38
N TYR A 169 -1.04 -11.19 11.28
CA TYR A 169 -0.97 -9.76 10.92
C TYR A 169 0.44 -9.30 10.51
N SER A 170 1.46 -10.16 10.55
CA SER A 170 2.85 -9.76 10.29
C SER A 170 3.09 -9.15 8.89
N SER A 171 2.22 -9.47 7.93
CA SER A 171 2.23 -8.93 6.56
C SER A 171 1.40 -7.65 6.38
N VAL A 172 0.50 -7.34 7.31
CA VAL A 172 -0.45 -6.20 7.22
C VAL A 172 -0.11 -5.10 8.24
N LEU A 173 0.40 -5.46 9.41
CA LEU A 173 0.86 -4.55 10.45
C LEU A 173 2.38 -4.36 10.33
N LEU A 174 2.78 -3.25 9.71
CA LEU A 174 4.16 -2.95 9.35
C LEU A 174 4.62 -1.63 10.01
N PRO A 175 5.93 -1.45 10.26
CA PRO A 175 6.46 -0.13 10.52
C PRO A 175 6.49 0.70 9.23
N ALA A 176 6.11 1.97 9.32
CA ALA A 176 6.04 2.90 8.21
C ALA A 176 7.39 3.03 7.46
N CYS A 177 8.50 2.99 8.20
CA CYS A 177 9.85 3.05 7.63
C CYS A 177 10.24 1.85 6.76
N ASP A 178 9.49 0.74 6.75
CA ASP A 178 9.77 -0.35 5.80
C ASP A 178 9.64 0.14 4.35
N PHE A 179 8.74 1.10 4.09
CA PHE A 179 8.56 1.72 2.78
C PHE A 179 9.71 2.63 2.36
N LEU A 180 10.60 3.06 3.27
CA LEU A 180 11.84 3.74 2.89
C LEU A 180 12.81 2.81 2.16
N SER A 181 12.65 1.49 2.31
CA SER A 181 13.52 0.48 1.69
C SER A 181 12.98 -0.08 0.37
N ASN A 182 11.91 0.45 -0.19
CA ASN A 182 11.40 0.02 -1.49
C ASN A 182 12.24 0.57 -2.67
N PHE A 183 13.35 -0.07 -3.03
CA PHE A 183 14.29 0.44 -4.07
C PHE A 183 13.76 0.41 -5.50
N ARG A 184 12.58 -0.19 -5.74
CA ARG A 184 11.98 -0.21 -7.08
C ARG A 184 11.61 1.18 -7.59
N THR A 185 11.45 2.12 -6.67
CA THR A 185 10.95 3.45 -6.96
C THR A 185 12.11 4.45 -7.01
N THR A 186 12.85 4.50 -8.12
CA THR A 186 13.55 5.76 -8.49
C THR A 186 12.56 6.94 -8.60
N GLU A 187 11.27 6.61 -8.67
CA GLU A 187 10.12 7.47 -8.89
C GLU A 187 9.50 8.08 -7.62
N ARG A 188 10.05 7.86 -6.41
CA ARG A 188 9.45 8.44 -5.18
C ARG A 188 9.37 9.96 -5.24
N MET A 189 10.38 10.59 -5.85
CA MET A 189 10.43 12.04 -6.02
C MET A 189 9.45 12.54 -7.09
N ASP A 190 9.02 11.65 -8.00
CA ASP A 190 8.05 11.95 -9.06
C ASP A 190 6.62 11.95 -8.51
N ALA A 191 6.37 11.12 -7.49
CA ALA A 191 5.12 11.13 -6.72
C ALA A 191 4.95 12.37 -5.82
N LEU A 192 5.99 13.18 -5.63
CA LEU A 192 5.93 14.42 -4.86
C LEU A 192 5.67 15.62 -5.78
N ASP A 193 4.80 16.53 -5.34
CA ASP A 193 4.68 17.87 -5.92
C ASP A 193 5.92 18.74 -5.62
N ASP A 194 5.98 19.94 -6.20
CA ASP A 194 7.16 20.79 -6.10
C ASP A 194 7.48 21.23 -4.66
N GLU A 195 6.46 21.51 -3.83
CA GLU A 195 6.67 21.92 -2.43
C GLU A 195 7.22 20.78 -1.57
N LEU A 196 6.61 19.59 -1.65
CA LEU A 196 7.07 18.41 -0.90
C LEU A 196 8.40 17.90 -1.44
N ARG A 197 8.63 17.97 -2.75
CA ARG A 197 9.92 17.64 -3.37
C ARG A 197 11.02 18.56 -2.86
N SER A 198 10.74 19.87 -2.72
CA SER A 198 11.70 20.82 -2.15
C SER A 198 12.03 20.51 -0.69
N LEU A 199 11.02 20.22 0.14
CA LEU A 199 11.20 19.79 1.53
C LEU A 199 12.11 18.55 1.61
N VAL A 200 11.78 17.52 0.83
CA VAL A 200 12.51 16.25 0.83
C VAL A 200 13.92 16.42 0.28
N ALA A 201 14.12 17.18 -0.80
CA ALA A 201 15.43 17.38 -1.42
C ALA A 201 16.46 17.94 -0.43
N ASN A 202 16.06 18.85 0.46
CA ASN A 202 16.93 19.44 1.47
C ASN A 202 17.42 18.45 2.54
N ARG A 203 16.66 17.38 2.76
CA ARG A 203 16.91 16.38 3.82
C ARG A 203 17.01 14.96 3.27
N PHE A 204 17.12 14.78 1.94
CA PHE A 204 16.92 13.49 1.30
C PHE A 204 17.87 12.43 1.83
N GLN A 205 19.16 12.78 1.95
CA GLN A 205 20.19 11.86 2.44
C GLN A 205 19.94 11.43 3.89
N GLU A 206 19.44 12.31 4.75
CA GLU A 206 19.13 11.97 6.14
C GLU A 206 17.85 11.13 6.19
N ALA A 207 16.79 11.61 5.53
CA ALA A 207 15.47 11.00 5.51
C ALA A 207 15.46 9.59 4.88
N SER A 208 16.23 9.37 3.81
CA SER A 208 16.32 8.07 3.13
C SER A 208 17.03 6.99 3.95
N ASN A 209 17.82 7.40 4.95
CA ASN A 209 18.58 6.51 5.82
C ASN A 209 17.92 6.33 7.19
N LEU A 210 16.72 6.88 7.40
CA LEU A 210 15.99 6.68 8.65
C LEU A 210 15.67 5.20 8.87
N LEU A 211 16.02 4.73 10.05
CA LEU A 211 15.55 3.43 10.54
C LEU A 211 14.13 3.55 11.08
N GLU A 212 13.84 4.68 11.73
CA GLU A 212 12.56 5.05 12.32
C GLU A 212 12.33 6.55 12.09
N LEU A 213 11.06 6.97 12.08
CA LEU A 213 10.73 8.39 12.06
C LEU A 213 11.07 9.01 13.42
N PRO A 214 11.66 10.23 13.46
CA PRO A 214 11.95 10.92 14.72
C PRO A 214 10.72 10.98 15.64
N ALA A 215 10.92 10.69 16.93
CA ALA A 215 9.85 10.63 17.92
C ALA A 215 9.32 12.01 18.34
N GLU A 216 10.14 13.05 18.23
CA GLU A 216 9.77 14.39 18.69
C GLU A 216 8.64 15.00 17.85
N THR A 217 7.54 15.36 18.53
CA THR A 217 6.33 15.90 17.90
C THR A 217 6.12 17.39 18.15
N ASN A 218 7.02 18.03 18.91
CA ASN A 218 6.98 19.47 19.18
C ASN A 218 7.85 20.28 18.19
N PRO A 219 7.25 20.85 17.12
CA PRO A 219 8.00 21.62 16.12
C PRO A 219 8.59 22.94 16.66
N THR A 220 8.18 23.38 17.84
CA THR A 220 8.71 24.63 18.44
C THR A 220 10.00 24.35 19.22
N GLU A 221 10.08 23.17 19.84
CA GLU A 221 11.21 22.77 20.67
C GLU A 221 12.28 22.03 19.86
N PHE A 222 11.85 21.21 18.90
CA PHE A 222 12.71 20.36 18.06
C PHE A 222 12.44 20.61 16.56
N PRO A 223 12.76 21.81 16.03
CA PRO A 223 12.42 22.18 14.66
C PRO A 223 13.16 21.35 13.61
N GLU A 224 14.42 20.96 13.86
CA GLU A 224 15.21 20.18 12.89
C GLU A 224 14.74 18.73 12.81
N GLU A 225 14.51 18.10 13.96
CA GLU A 225 13.95 16.75 14.06
C GLU A 225 12.54 16.68 13.46
N TRP A 226 11.75 17.73 13.66
CA TRP A 226 10.43 17.84 13.05
C TRP A 226 10.51 17.96 11.53
N GLU A 227 11.38 18.81 10.98
CA GLU A 227 11.58 18.87 9.52
C GLU A 227 12.07 17.54 8.95
N LEU A 228 12.95 16.83 9.65
CA LEU A 228 13.40 15.50 9.27
C LEU A 228 12.25 14.48 9.33
N ASN A 229 11.37 14.56 10.34
CA ASN A 229 10.17 13.73 10.42
C ASN A 229 9.24 13.98 9.24
N LEU A 230 9.01 15.24 8.85
CA LEU A 230 8.18 15.57 7.69
C LEU A 230 8.78 15.05 6.38
N ALA A 231 10.08 15.22 6.18
CA ALA A 231 10.76 14.71 4.99
C ALA A 231 10.73 13.17 4.93
N GLY A 232 10.97 12.50 6.06
CA GLY A 232 10.87 11.05 6.18
C GLY A 232 9.45 10.53 5.92
N SER A 233 8.45 11.18 6.51
CA SER A 233 7.04 10.83 6.35
C SER A 233 6.58 11.03 4.90
N ALA A 234 6.99 12.11 4.24
CA ALA A 234 6.70 12.35 2.83
C ALA A 234 7.33 11.28 1.93
N LEU A 235 8.58 10.88 2.20
CA LEU A 235 9.24 9.78 1.48
C LEU A 235 8.55 8.44 1.69
N VAL A 236 8.14 8.12 2.93
CA VAL A 236 7.35 6.92 3.24
C VAL A 236 6.06 6.92 2.43
N CYS A 237 5.31 8.02 2.46
CA CYS A 237 4.03 8.14 1.76
C CYS A 237 4.19 8.05 0.25
N ALA A 238 5.23 8.67 -0.33
CA ALA A 238 5.54 8.55 -1.75
C ALA A 238 5.88 7.10 -2.14
N SER A 239 6.74 6.43 -1.37
CA SER A 239 7.03 5.01 -1.57
C SER A 239 5.78 4.13 -1.48
N LEU A 240 4.89 4.44 -0.54
CA LEU A 240 3.65 3.71 -0.35
C LEU A 240 2.71 3.91 -1.53
N VAL A 241 2.57 5.13 -2.06
CA VAL A 241 1.77 5.38 -3.27
C VAL A 241 2.29 4.56 -4.44
N SER A 242 3.59 4.59 -4.71
CA SER A 242 4.18 3.80 -5.79
C SER A 242 3.94 2.30 -5.57
N PHE A 243 4.19 1.79 -4.36
CA PHE A 243 3.93 0.40 -4.00
C PHE A 243 2.46 0.01 -4.22
N SER A 244 1.52 0.86 -3.79
CA SER A 244 0.10 0.62 -3.95
C SER A 244 -0.32 0.62 -5.42
N LYS A 245 0.21 1.53 -6.25
CA LYS A 245 -0.05 1.54 -7.70
C LYS A 245 0.44 0.25 -8.36
N GLU A 246 1.69 -0.13 -8.14
CA GLU A 246 2.25 -1.38 -8.65
C GLU A 246 1.40 -2.60 -8.24
N THR A 247 1.03 -2.68 -6.96
CA THR A 247 0.25 -3.80 -6.42
C THR A 247 -1.18 -3.84 -7.01
N ILE A 248 -1.82 -2.69 -7.19
CA ILE A 248 -3.16 -2.60 -7.78
C ILE A 248 -3.11 -2.92 -9.29
N ASP A 249 -2.10 -2.44 -10.00
CA ASP A 249 -1.90 -2.71 -11.43
C ASP A 249 -1.71 -4.21 -11.69
N GLU A 250 -0.89 -4.88 -10.86
CA GLU A 250 -0.77 -6.34 -10.87
C GLU A 250 -2.13 -7.03 -10.62
N GLY A 251 -2.92 -6.49 -9.69
CA GLY A 251 -4.29 -6.95 -9.42
C GLY A 251 -5.23 -6.82 -10.61
N PHE A 252 -5.13 -5.74 -11.39
CA PHE A 252 -5.91 -5.55 -12.63
C PHE A 252 -5.52 -6.58 -13.69
N VAL A 253 -4.22 -6.85 -13.87
CA VAL A 253 -3.72 -7.87 -14.81
C VAL A 253 -4.26 -9.26 -14.45
N LEU A 254 -4.13 -9.68 -13.18
CA LEU A 254 -4.63 -10.98 -12.72
C LEU A 254 -6.15 -11.10 -12.87
N SER A 255 -6.89 -10.03 -12.55
CA SER A 255 -8.34 -9.99 -12.71
C SER A 255 -8.75 -10.11 -14.18
N PHE A 256 -7.99 -9.49 -15.09
CA PHE A 256 -8.23 -9.60 -16.53
C PHE A 256 -7.92 -11.01 -17.05
N GLN A 257 -6.82 -11.62 -16.64
CA GLN A 257 -6.49 -13.01 -16.97
C GLN A 257 -7.56 -13.99 -16.46
N HIS A 258 -8.06 -13.79 -15.24
CA HIS A 258 -9.18 -14.57 -14.73
C HIS A 258 -10.44 -14.41 -15.60
N LEU A 259 -10.75 -13.18 -16.00
CA LEU A 259 -11.87 -12.90 -16.90
C LEU A 259 -11.70 -13.63 -18.25
N LEU A 260 -10.50 -13.66 -18.81
CA LEU A 260 -10.19 -14.44 -20.01
C LEU A 260 -10.44 -15.93 -19.78
N GLY A 261 -9.98 -16.49 -18.67
CA GLY A 261 -10.22 -17.89 -18.30
C GLY A 261 -11.71 -18.23 -18.07
N VAL A 262 -12.55 -17.27 -17.71
CA VAL A 262 -13.99 -17.47 -17.57
C VAL A 262 -14.72 -17.40 -18.91
N HIS A 263 -14.30 -16.50 -19.80
CA HIS A 263 -14.99 -16.25 -21.07
C HIS A 263 -14.45 -17.06 -22.25
N PHE A 264 -13.17 -17.44 -22.23
CA PHE A 264 -12.46 -18.05 -23.35
C PHE A 264 -11.69 -19.31 -22.90
N TYR A 265 -12.40 -20.39 -22.60
CA TYR A 265 -11.77 -21.61 -22.03
C TYR A 265 -11.93 -22.90 -22.86
N VAL A 266 -12.80 -22.92 -23.87
CA VAL A 266 -13.00 -24.06 -24.78
C VAL A 266 -12.17 -23.87 -26.06
N PRO A 267 -11.08 -24.63 -26.29
CA PRO A 267 -10.23 -24.44 -27.47
C PRO A 267 -10.99 -24.57 -28.80
N GLU A 268 -11.89 -25.54 -28.93
CA GLU A 268 -12.61 -25.82 -30.17
C GLU A 268 -13.57 -24.68 -30.56
N GLU A 269 -14.12 -23.99 -29.57
CA GLU A 269 -15.08 -22.90 -29.78
C GLU A 269 -14.38 -21.54 -29.87
N HIS A 270 -13.30 -21.34 -29.11
CA HIS A 270 -12.74 -20.01 -28.90
C HIS A 270 -11.46 -19.72 -29.69
N CYS A 271 -10.70 -20.71 -30.18
CA CYS A 271 -9.44 -20.45 -30.91
C CYS A 271 -9.57 -19.59 -32.18
N GLY A 272 -10.79 -19.47 -32.73
CA GLY A 272 -11.07 -18.60 -33.87
C GLY A 272 -11.49 -17.17 -33.52
N ILE A 273 -11.67 -16.85 -32.24
CA ILE A 273 -12.16 -15.53 -31.79
C ILE A 273 -11.06 -14.48 -32.00
N THR A 274 -11.43 -13.39 -32.66
CA THR A 274 -10.54 -12.24 -32.87
C THR A 274 -10.49 -11.34 -31.62
N TRP A 275 -9.42 -10.53 -31.50
CA TRP A 275 -9.33 -9.54 -30.43
C TRP A 275 -10.51 -8.58 -30.44
N GLU A 276 -10.98 -8.14 -31.61
CA GLU A 276 -12.08 -7.19 -31.74
C GLU A 276 -13.40 -7.76 -31.21
N GLU A 277 -13.68 -9.04 -31.46
CA GLU A 277 -14.85 -9.75 -30.92
C GLU A 277 -14.75 -9.94 -29.41
N ALA A 278 -13.57 -10.35 -28.92
CA ALA A 278 -13.32 -10.49 -27.50
C ALA A 278 -13.42 -9.15 -26.76
N GLU A 279 -12.84 -8.08 -27.30
CA GLU A 279 -12.86 -6.74 -26.68
C GLU A 279 -14.29 -6.23 -26.51
N GLU A 280 -15.16 -6.40 -27.53
CA GLU A 280 -16.56 -6.00 -27.44
C GLU A 280 -17.31 -6.76 -26.32
N GLN A 281 -16.98 -8.04 -26.10
CA GLN A 281 -17.54 -8.82 -25.01
C GLN A 281 -17.00 -8.38 -23.64
N LEU A 282 -15.68 -8.18 -23.54
CA LEU A 282 -14.99 -7.92 -22.28
C LEU A 282 -15.15 -6.46 -21.78
N ARG A 283 -15.34 -5.49 -22.68
CA ARG A 283 -15.37 -4.04 -22.35
C ARG A 283 -16.45 -3.67 -21.33
N ARG A 284 -17.43 -4.54 -21.09
CA ARG A 284 -18.49 -4.35 -20.09
C ARG A 284 -18.01 -4.55 -18.64
N HIS A 285 -16.82 -5.13 -18.45
CA HIS A 285 -16.26 -5.40 -17.13
C HIS A 285 -15.36 -4.26 -16.66
N ILE A 286 -15.51 -3.85 -15.39
CA ILE A 286 -14.81 -2.69 -14.81
C ILE A 286 -13.28 -2.80 -14.93
N VAL A 287 -12.73 -4.01 -14.78
CA VAL A 287 -11.29 -4.32 -14.90
C VAL A 287 -10.70 -3.88 -16.23
N THR A 288 -11.50 -3.87 -17.30
CA THR A 288 -11.01 -3.52 -18.63
C THR A 288 -10.77 -2.02 -18.79
N GLY A 289 -11.39 -1.16 -17.97
CA GLY A 289 -11.18 0.29 -18.04
C GLY A 289 -9.86 0.76 -17.45
N ALA A 290 -9.21 -0.07 -16.62
CA ALA A 290 -7.97 0.27 -15.93
C ALA A 290 -6.72 -0.12 -16.69
N LEU A 291 -6.80 -1.11 -17.58
CA LEU A 291 -5.68 -1.56 -18.40
C LEU A 291 -5.67 -0.84 -19.75
N ASP A 292 -4.47 -0.49 -20.21
CA ASP A 292 -4.26 0.07 -21.55
C ASP A 292 -4.79 -0.90 -22.64
N PRO A 293 -5.42 -0.41 -23.71
CA PRO A 293 -5.92 -1.26 -24.79
C PRO A 293 -4.87 -2.19 -25.41
N CYS A 294 -3.62 -1.75 -25.57
CA CYS A 294 -2.54 -2.58 -26.08
C CYS A 294 -2.17 -3.69 -25.08
N GLU A 295 -2.17 -3.38 -23.78
CA GLU A 295 -1.88 -4.36 -22.75
C GLU A 295 -2.96 -5.44 -22.66
N ARG A 296 -4.24 -5.07 -22.71
CA ARG A 296 -5.35 -6.03 -22.75
C ARG A 296 -5.26 -6.94 -23.98
N ARG A 297 -4.92 -6.37 -25.14
CA ARG A 297 -4.73 -7.13 -26.38
C ARG A 297 -3.59 -8.13 -26.24
N ARG A 298 -2.44 -7.70 -25.70
CA ARG A 298 -1.28 -8.57 -25.45
C ARG A 298 -1.68 -9.76 -24.56
N LEU A 299 -2.34 -9.49 -23.44
CA LEU A 299 -2.79 -10.52 -22.50
C LEU A 299 -3.79 -11.49 -23.12
N PHE A 300 -4.69 -11.00 -23.97
CA PHE A 300 -5.60 -11.84 -24.74
C PHE A 300 -4.86 -12.73 -25.73
N GLU A 301 -3.96 -12.16 -26.54
CA GLU A 301 -3.19 -12.92 -27.53
C GLU A 301 -2.34 -14.02 -26.87
N GLU A 302 -1.74 -13.73 -25.71
CA GLU A 302 -1.02 -14.72 -24.88
C GLU A 302 -1.95 -15.83 -24.39
N HIS A 303 -3.10 -15.49 -23.82
CA HIS A 303 -4.10 -16.47 -23.36
C HIS A 303 -4.59 -17.36 -24.50
N MET A 304 -4.85 -16.79 -25.67
CA MET A 304 -5.32 -17.54 -26.84
C MET A 304 -4.23 -18.46 -27.40
N ALA A 305 -2.96 -18.02 -27.43
CA ALA A 305 -1.84 -18.88 -27.79
C ALA A 305 -1.75 -20.09 -26.85
N ASP A 306 -1.80 -19.86 -25.54
CA ASP A 306 -1.78 -20.92 -24.53
C ASP A 306 -2.98 -21.87 -24.66
N LEU A 307 -4.17 -21.34 -24.93
CA LEU A 307 -5.39 -22.13 -25.11
C LEU A 307 -5.29 -23.06 -26.34
N CYS A 308 -4.80 -22.54 -27.46
CA CYS A 308 -4.72 -23.29 -28.72
C CYS A 308 -3.55 -24.28 -28.75
N GLU A 309 -2.44 -24.00 -28.06
CA GLU A 309 -1.33 -24.94 -27.89
C GLU A 309 -1.62 -26.00 -26.81
N GLY A 310 -2.31 -25.59 -25.74
CA GLY A 310 -2.61 -26.41 -24.56
C GLY A 310 -3.66 -27.52 -24.79
N GLY A 311 -4.56 -27.34 -25.76
CA GLY A 311 -5.53 -28.37 -26.18
C GLY A 311 -4.92 -29.69 -26.65
N GLY A 312 -3.60 -29.72 -26.89
CA GLY A 312 -2.85 -30.94 -27.22
C GLY A 312 -2.19 -31.67 -26.04
N ARG A 313 -2.30 -31.16 -24.80
CA ARG A 313 -1.59 -31.72 -23.61
C ARG A 313 -2.49 -32.38 -22.55
N SER A 314 -3.77 -32.55 -22.83
CA SER A 314 -4.65 -33.36 -21.98
C SER A 314 -4.65 -34.82 -22.44
N GLU A 315 -3.61 -35.57 -22.04
CA GLU A 315 -3.65 -37.03 -21.87
C GLU A 315 -3.40 -37.38 -20.39
#